data_AF-A0A059DHE7-F1
#
_entry.id   AF-A0A059DHE7-F1
#
_cell.length_a   1.000
_cell.length_b   1.000
_cell.length_c   1.000
_cell.angle_alpha   90.00
_cell.angle_beta   90.00
_cell.angle_gamma   90.00
#
_symmetry.space_group_name_H-M   'P 1'
#
loop_
_entity.id
_entity.type
_entity.pdbx_description
1 polymer ?
#
loop_
_entity_poly.entity_id
_entity_poly.type
_entity_poly.pdbx_seq_one_letter_code
_entity_poly.pdbx_strand_id
1 'polypeptide(L)'
;MTEIIPGLQGDLPAGSRKGVPYVAGNTSDLFFTLSWHGKNVAACAKHYVGDGGTTNGINENNTVTDWHCLLSIHMPGYYTSIIKGVSTVMVSYSSWNGVKMHANGNLVTGFLKNKLRFRGFVISDWEGIDRITSPPHANYSYSIQAGISAGIDTVVMVPSNFTLTFQVKNKIIPMSRIDDAVRRILRVKFTMGLFEDPLADTSQVNQLGSQEHRELAREAVRRSLVHLKNGEGADAPLLPLPMKAPKILVAGSHADNLRYQCGGWTIQWQGLSGNNLTSGKRQFNVSVLRDLL
;
A
#
# COMPACT_ATOMS: atom_id res chain seq x y z
N MET A 1 -16.07 11.64 -9.81
CA MET A 1 -15.38 10.44 -9.32
C MET A 1 -15.71 10.35 -7.84
N THR A 2 -16.62 9.47 -7.46
CA THR A 2 -17.12 9.36 -6.08
C THR A 2 -16.02 8.77 -5.20
N GLU A 3 -15.53 9.54 -4.23
CA GLU A 3 -14.67 9.00 -3.16
C GLU A 3 -15.54 8.16 -2.23
N ILE A 4 -15.52 6.85 -2.42
CA ILE A 4 -16.35 5.92 -1.65
C ILE A 4 -15.69 5.56 -0.32
N ILE A 5 -14.38 5.83 -0.15
CA ILE A 5 -13.65 5.59 1.10
C ILE A 5 -12.70 6.78 1.33
N PRO A 6 -12.90 7.61 2.36
CA PRO A 6 -11.90 8.62 2.75
C PRO A 6 -10.58 7.93 3.09
N GLY A 7 -9.45 8.60 2.85
CA GLY A 7 -8.14 7.99 3.06
C GLY A 7 -7.94 7.50 4.49
N LEU A 8 -7.11 6.48 4.70
CA LEU A 8 -6.77 5.95 6.04
C LEU A 8 -6.20 6.99 7.01
N GLN A 9 -5.73 8.12 6.48
CA GLN A 9 -5.20 9.26 7.23
C GLN A 9 -6.25 10.35 7.51
N GLY A 10 -7.48 10.22 7.03
CA GLY A 10 -8.47 11.29 6.98
C GLY A 10 -8.22 12.33 5.89
N ASP A 11 -9.12 13.30 5.80
CA ASP A 11 -9.12 14.31 4.73
C ASP A 11 -8.35 15.58 5.12
N LEU A 12 -7.52 16.05 4.20
CA LEU A 12 -6.70 17.24 4.41
C LEU A 12 -7.59 18.51 4.44
N PRO A 13 -7.50 19.37 5.48
CA PRO A 13 -8.30 20.59 5.56
C PRO A 13 -8.06 21.53 4.37
N ALA A 14 -9.12 22.24 3.96
CA ALA A 14 -9.04 23.21 2.87
C ALA A 14 -7.95 24.27 3.11
N GLY A 15 -7.15 24.57 2.08
CA GLY A 15 -6.05 25.54 2.16
C GLY A 15 -4.75 25.00 2.77
N SER A 16 -4.72 23.74 3.21
CA SER A 16 -3.53 23.09 3.75
C SER A 16 -2.39 22.99 2.71
N ARG A 17 -1.15 22.98 3.21
CA ARG A 17 0.04 22.90 2.36
C ARG A 17 0.14 21.52 1.71
N LYS A 18 0.02 21.48 0.38
CA LYS A 18 0.18 20.26 -0.43
C LYS A 18 1.56 19.61 -0.24
N GLY A 19 1.59 18.28 -0.20
CA GLY A 19 2.81 17.49 -0.09
C GLY A 19 3.39 17.37 1.33
N VAL A 20 2.72 17.93 2.34
CA VAL A 20 3.07 17.73 3.75
C VAL A 20 2.28 16.55 4.30
N PRO A 21 2.92 15.62 5.05
CA PRO A 21 2.22 14.56 5.76
C PRO A 21 1.09 15.11 6.62
N TYR A 22 -0.04 14.42 6.61
CA TYR A 22 -1.20 14.75 7.43
C TYR A 22 -1.87 13.47 7.93
N VAL A 23 -2.27 13.47 9.19
CA VAL A 23 -3.08 12.43 9.82
C VAL A 23 -4.13 13.13 10.68
N ALA A 24 -5.40 13.01 10.28
CA ALA A 24 -6.52 13.65 10.96
C ALA A 24 -6.72 13.08 12.37
N GLY A 25 -7.18 13.93 13.29
CA GLY A 25 -7.42 13.55 14.69
C GLY A 25 -6.16 13.53 15.56
N ASN A 26 -4.99 13.88 15.00
CA ASN A 26 -3.70 13.92 15.69
C ASN A 26 -3.05 15.33 15.69
N THR A 27 -3.77 16.39 15.33
CA THR A 27 -3.37 17.79 15.58
C THR A 27 -4.39 18.54 16.42
N SER A 28 -4.03 18.88 17.65
CA SER A 28 -4.82 19.77 18.49
C SER A 28 -4.93 21.10 17.75
N ASP A 29 -6.07 21.32 17.12
CA ASP A 29 -6.36 22.64 16.59
C ASP A 29 -6.27 23.62 17.76
N LEU A 30 -5.52 24.70 17.51
CA LEU A 30 -5.24 25.82 18.38
C LEU A 30 -6.27 26.05 19.52
N PHE A 31 -5.76 26.10 20.75
CA PHE A 31 -6.44 26.56 21.98
C PHE A 31 -7.62 25.70 22.50
N PHE A 32 -7.37 25.06 23.66
CA PHE A 32 -8.37 24.43 24.55
C PHE A 32 -9.29 23.36 23.95
N THR A 33 -8.83 22.11 23.89
CA THR A 33 -9.61 20.93 24.36
C THR A 33 -8.75 19.67 24.34
N LEU A 34 -8.67 18.99 25.49
CA LEU A 34 -7.99 17.70 25.68
C LEU A 34 -8.97 16.56 25.36
N SER A 35 -8.89 15.97 24.17
CA SER A 35 -9.37 14.59 23.94
C SER A 35 -8.76 14.02 22.66
N TRP A 36 -7.74 13.15 22.81
CA TRP A 36 -7.07 12.41 21.74
C TRP A 36 -7.64 11.02 21.59
N HIS A 37 -8.29 10.76 20.45
CA HIS A 37 -8.79 9.45 20.05
C HIS A 37 -8.70 9.34 18.52
N GLY A 38 -7.48 9.28 17.99
CA GLY A 38 -7.25 9.19 16.54
C GLY A 38 -7.57 7.78 16.02
N LYS A 39 -8.62 7.64 15.18
CA LYS A 39 -8.93 6.41 14.43
C LYS A 39 -8.06 6.21 13.17
N ASN A 40 -7.20 7.18 12.87
CA ASN A 40 -6.49 7.28 11.60
C ASN A 40 -5.05 6.80 11.73
N VAL A 41 -4.51 6.27 10.64
CA VAL A 41 -3.15 5.71 10.58
C VAL A 41 -2.36 6.34 9.44
N ALA A 42 -1.04 6.49 9.63
CA ALA A 42 -0.17 6.94 8.56
C ALA A 42 -0.20 5.96 7.38
N ALA A 43 -0.47 6.49 6.19
CA ALA A 43 -0.57 5.73 4.96
C ALA A 43 0.77 5.70 4.20
N CYS A 44 0.91 4.67 3.38
CA CYS A 44 2.04 4.48 2.47
C CYS A 44 1.53 4.29 1.04
N ALA A 45 1.88 5.20 0.14
CA ALA A 45 1.63 5.02 -1.29
C ALA A 45 2.71 4.11 -1.89
N LYS A 46 2.32 3.07 -2.62
CA LYS A 46 3.24 2.06 -3.15
C LYS A 46 2.74 1.40 -4.45
N HIS A 47 3.61 0.82 -5.29
CA HIS A 47 5.09 0.88 -5.23
C HIS A 47 5.64 1.89 -6.26
N TYR A 48 6.29 2.95 -5.77
CA TYR A 48 6.77 4.08 -6.56
C TYR A 48 8.02 3.70 -7.38
N VAL A 49 8.01 3.73 -8.71
CA VAL A 49 6.88 3.92 -9.64
C VAL A 49 7.12 3.02 -10.85
N GLY A 50 6.06 2.72 -11.60
CA GLY A 50 6.14 1.93 -12.82
C GLY A 50 6.00 0.42 -12.63
N ASP A 51 5.75 -0.04 -11.40
CA ASP A 51 5.65 -1.46 -11.05
C ASP A 51 4.58 -2.22 -11.85
N GLY A 52 3.47 -1.57 -12.18
CA GLY A 52 2.41 -2.15 -13.03
C GLY A 52 2.66 -2.07 -14.54
N GLY A 53 3.76 -1.46 -14.97
CA GLY A 53 4.12 -1.25 -16.39
C GLY A 53 5.23 -2.16 -16.88
N THR A 54 5.56 -3.23 -16.14
CA THR A 54 6.70 -4.08 -16.48
C THR A 54 6.49 -4.79 -17.81
N THR A 55 7.58 -4.90 -18.58
CA THR A 55 7.55 -5.54 -19.89
C THR A 55 7.10 -7.00 -19.75
N ASN A 56 6.11 -7.41 -20.56
CA ASN A 56 5.48 -8.73 -20.55
C ASN A 56 4.78 -9.12 -19.23
N GLY A 57 4.47 -8.16 -18.35
CA GLY A 57 3.79 -8.43 -17.08
C GLY A 57 4.64 -9.23 -16.08
N ILE A 58 5.96 -9.23 -16.24
CA ILE A 58 6.87 -9.94 -15.35
C ILE A 58 7.07 -9.11 -14.08
N ASN A 59 6.76 -9.68 -12.92
CA ASN A 59 6.91 -9.02 -11.64
C ASN A 59 8.37 -8.55 -11.39
N GLU A 60 8.54 -7.35 -10.80
CA GLU A 60 9.84 -6.74 -10.45
C GLU A 60 10.81 -6.47 -11.63
N ASN A 61 10.32 -6.59 -12.87
CA ASN A 61 11.14 -6.46 -14.07
C ASN A 61 11.31 -4.98 -14.51
N ASN A 62 11.68 -4.76 -15.76
CA ASN A 62 11.92 -3.44 -16.33
C ASN A 62 10.67 -2.87 -17.02
N THR A 63 10.30 -1.66 -16.61
CA THR A 63 9.30 -0.82 -17.26
C THR A 63 10.01 0.08 -18.26
N VAL A 64 9.79 -0.20 -19.54
CA VAL A 64 10.41 0.53 -20.67
C VAL A 64 9.40 1.51 -21.24
N THR A 65 9.57 2.79 -20.92
CA THR A 65 8.62 3.81 -21.35
C THR A 65 9.22 5.21 -21.29
N ASP A 66 8.65 6.15 -22.04
CA ASP A 66 9.05 7.54 -22.02
C ASP A 66 8.49 8.31 -20.81
N TRP A 67 8.94 9.55 -20.64
CA TRP A 67 8.47 10.41 -19.55
C TRP A 67 6.98 10.73 -19.63
N HIS A 68 6.44 10.87 -20.85
CA HIS A 68 5.04 11.24 -21.03
C HIS A 68 4.12 10.12 -20.53
N CYS A 69 4.38 8.89 -20.95
CA CYS A 69 3.68 7.70 -20.52
C CYS A 69 3.86 7.41 -19.02
N LEU A 70 5.08 7.57 -18.49
CA LEU A 70 5.32 7.44 -17.05
C LEU A 70 4.43 8.40 -16.24
N LEU A 71 4.31 9.66 -16.70
CA LEU A 71 3.52 10.68 -16.02
C LEU A 71 2.01 10.53 -16.21
N SER A 72 1.56 10.10 -17.38
CA SER A 72 0.13 9.98 -17.69
C SER A 72 -0.49 8.71 -17.13
N ILE A 73 0.25 7.58 -17.10
CA ILE A 73 -0.28 6.28 -16.70
C ILE A 73 0.12 5.93 -15.25
N HIS A 74 1.40 6.07 -14.90
CA HIS A 74 1.92 5.50 -13.65
C HIS A 74 2.05 6.51 -12.50
N MET A 75 2.11 7.81 -12.79
CA MET A 75 2.25 8.87 -11.80
C MET A 75 0.94 9.41 -11.16
N PRO A 76 -0.25 9.38 -11.80
CA PRO A 76 -1.44 10.07 -11.27
C PRO A 76 -1.86 9.65 -9.86
N GLY A 77 -1.71 8.36 -9.53
CA GLY A 77 -1.97 7.84 -8.19
C GLY A 77 -1.10 8.52 -7.14
N TYR A 78 0.22 8.57 -7.37
CA TYR A 78 1.17 9.19 -6.44
C TYR A 78 0.96 10.69 -6.29
N TYR A 79 0.73 11.39 -7.41
CA TYR A 79 0.42 12.82 -7.38
C TYR A 79 -0.78 13.12 -6.49
N THR A 80 -1.86 12.34 -6.64
CA THR A 80 -3.08 12.47 -5.85
C THR A 80 -2.83 12.15 -4.38
N SER A 81 -2.11 11.07 -4.07
CA SER A 81 -1.76 10.71 -2.69
C SER A 81 -0.90 11.78 -2.00
N ILE A 82 0.05 12.39 -2.70
CA ILE A 82 0.92 13.45 -2.16
C ILE A 82 0.12 14.73 -1.88
N ILE A 83 -0.81 15.10 -2.76
CA ILE A 83 -1.68 16.26 -2.52
C ILE A 83 -2.58 16.03 -1.31
N LYS A 84 -3.03 14.80 -1.09
CA LYS A 84 -3.81 14.39 0.10
C LYS A 84 -2.96 14.18 1.36
N GLY A 85 -1.66 14.48 1.30
CA GLY A 85 -0.79 14.45 2.47
C GLY A 85 -0.38 13.04 2.90
N VAL A 86 -0.21 12.10 1.97
CA VAL A 86 0.34 10.77 2.29
C VAL A 86 1.65 10.91 3.07
N SER A 87 1.79 10.14 4.16
CA SER A 87 2.94 10.27 5.07
C SER A 87 4.20 9.60 4.53
N THR A 88 4.03 8.48 3.80
CA THR A 88 5.15 7.68 3.31
C THR A 88 4.94 7.21 1.88
N VAL A 89 6.06 6.95 1.19
CA VAL A 89 6.06 6.36 -0.16
C VAL A 89 7.05 5.20 -0.17
N MET A 90 6.61 4.02 -0.62
CA MET A 90 7.46 2.84 -0.78
C MET A 90 7.93 2.70 -2.21
N VAL A 91 9.23 2.49 -2.40
CA VAL A 91 9.87 2.37 -3.73
C VAL A 91 9.69 0.96 -4.30
N SER A 92 9.38 0.86 -5.59
CA SER A 92 9.22 -0.40 -6.34
C SER A 92 10.54 -1.14 -6.57
N TYR A 93 10.48 -2.48 -6.63
CA TYR A 93 11.61 -3.33 -7.07
C TYR A 93 11.94 -3.21 -8.56
N SER A 94 10.96 -2.75 -9.34
CA SER A 94 11.05 -2.68 -10.79
C SER A 94 12.10 -1.65 -11.22
N SER A 95 12.62 -1.84 -12.43
CA SER A 95 13.50 -0.86 -13.07
C SER A 95 12.68 0.07 -13.96
N TRP A 96 13.12 1.31 -14.12
CA TRP A 96 12.64 2.19 -15.18
C TRP A 96 13.77 2.45 -16.17
N ASN A 97 13.57 2.05 -17.43
CA ASN A 97 14.57 2.13 -18.50
C ASN A 97 15.94 1.58 -18.07
N GLY A 98 15.94 0.45 -17.35
CA GLY A 98 17.14 -0.26 -16.89
C GLY A 98 17.66 0.16 -15.51
N VAL A 99 17.21 1.29 -14.96
CA VAL A 99 17.66 1.76 -13.64
C VAL A 99 16.72 1.29 -12.55
N LYS A 100 17.24 0.54 -11.57
CA LYS A 100 16.48 0.09 -10.40
C LYS A 100 15.92 1.28 -9.63
N MET A 101 14.63 1.25 -9.31
CA MET A 101 13.96 2.37 -8.65
C MET A 101 14.54 2.69 -7.27
N HIS A 102 14.99 1.68 -6.51
CA HIS A 102 15.69 1.90 -5.24
C HIS A 102 16.99 2.71 -5.38
N ALA A 103 17.65 2.69 -6.55
CA ALA A 103 18.85 3.48 -6.83
C ALA A 103 18.57 4.72 -7.71
N ASN A 104 17.31 4.98 -8.08
CA ASN A 104 16.96 6.02 -9.05
C ASN A 104 16.78 7.39 -8.38
N GLY A 105 17.91 8.09 -8.16
CA GLY A 105 17.89 9.43 -7.55
C GLY A 105 17.12 10.50 -8.35
N ASN A 106 17.04 10.36 -9.68
CA ASN A 106 16.31 11.29 -10.53
C ASN A 106 14.81 11.26 -10.25
N LEU A 107 14.22 10.07 -10.10
CA LEU A 107 12.81 9.93 -9.77
C LEU A 107 12.55 10.11 -8.28
N VAL A 108 13.34 9.48 -7.40
CA VAL A 108 13.10 9.52 -5.94
C VAL A 108 13.40 10.90 -5.35
N THR A 109 14.56 11.48 -5.62
CA THR A 109 14.92 12.80 -5.09
C THR A 109 14.51 13.91 -6.05
N GLY A 110 14.91 13.82 -7.32
CA GLY A 110 14.68 14.86 -8.32
C GLY A 110 13.19 15.12 -8.59
N PHE A 111 12.38 14.07 -8.75
CA PHE A 111 10.97 14.22 -9.05
C PHE A 111 10.10 14.20 -7.79
N LEU A 112 10.09 13.09 -7.04
CA LEU A 112 9.20 12.93 -5.88
C LEU A 112 9.47 13.97 -4.78
N LYS A 113 10.70 14.04 -4.26
CA LYS A 113 11.02 14.97 -3.16
C LYS A 113 11.05 16.44 -3.62
N ASN A 114 11.66 16.73 -4.78
CA ASN A 114 11.88 18.11 -5.21
C ASN A 114 10.73 18.66 -6.07
N LYS A 115 10.38 18.00 -7.18
CA LYS A 115 9.34 18.48 -8.11
C LYS A 115 7.94 18.39 -7.52
N LEU A 116 7.56 17.24 -6.95
CA LEU A 116 6.27 17.04 -6.29
C LEU A 116 6.23 17.59 -4.86
N ARG A 117 7.39 18.08 -4.36
CA ARG A 117 7.55 18.67 -3.03
C ARG A 117 7.11 17.74 -1.90
N PHE A 118 7.27 16.42 -2.06
CA PHE A 118 6.94 15.45 -1.03
C PHE A 118 7.79 15.66 0.23
N ARG A 119 7.12 15.90 1.37
CA ARG A 119 7.73 16.18 2.67
C ARG A 119 7.60 15.05 3.68
N GLY A 120 7.00 13.92 3.30
CA GLY A 120 7.11 12.68 4.06
C GLY A 120 8.47 12.02 3.89
N PHE A 121 8.54 10.73 4.23
CA PHE A 121 9.75 9.93 4.06
C PHE A 121 9.53 8.75 3.11
N VAL A 122 10.61 8.34 2.45
CA VAL A 122 10.64 7.28 1.45
C VAL A 122 11.19 6.01 2.09
N ILE A 123 10.48 4.90 1.90
CA ILE A 123 10.86 3.59 2.44
C ILE A 123 11.23 2.63 1.32
N SER A 124 12.20 1.75 1.57
CA SER A 124 12.42 0.62 0.68
C SER A 124 11.28 -0.39 0.83
N ASP A 125 10.96 -1.09 -0.25
CA ASP A 125 10.27 -2.38 -0.15
C ASP A 125 11.13 -3.42 0.62
N TRP A 126 10.53 -4.58 0.91
CA TRP A 126 11.13 -5.68 1.66
C TRP A 126 12.47 -6.12 1.06
N GLU A 127 13.58 -5.89 1.77
CA GLU A 127 14.94 -6.18 1.27
C GLU A 127 15.25 -5.54 -0.10
N GLY A 128 14.54 -4.48 -0.50
CA GLY A 128 14.65 -3.91 -1.84
C GLY A 128 16.01 -3.28 -2.14
N ILE A 129 16.73 -2.81 -1.10
CA ILE A 129 18.12 -2.37 -1.24
C ILE A 129 19.02 -3.54 -1.68
N ASP A 130 18.84 -4.71 -1.09
CA ASP A 130 19.69 -5.86 -1.39
C ASP A 130 19.57 -6.32 -2.86
N ARG A 131 18.39 -6.09 -3.44
CA ARG A 131 18.05 -6.40 -4.83
C ARG A 131 18.45 -5.32 -5.84
N ILE A 132 19.19 -4.29 -5.44
CA ILE A 132 19.80 -3.33 -6.38
C ILE A 132 20.83 -4.04 -7.27
N THR A 133 21.61 -4.97 -6.71
CA THR A 133 22.59 -5.77 -7.44
C THR A 133 22.01 -7.10 -7.90
N SER A 134 22.56 -7.65 -8.99
CA SER A 134 22.25 -9.00 -9.46
C SER A 134 23.52 -9.84 -9.49
N PRO A 135 23.58 -11.00 -8.81
CA PRO A 135 22.57 -11.52 -7.88
C PRO A 135 22.35 -10.61 -6.65
N PRO A 136 21.23 -10.77 -5.91
CA PRO A 136 21.03 -10.07 -4.64
C PRO A 136 22.22 -10.27 -3.70
N HIS A 137 22.52 -9.26 -2.87
CA HIS A 137 23.65 -9.25 -1.94
C HIS A 137 25.06 -9.28 -2.55
N ALA A 138 25.21 -9.27 -3.87
CA ALA A 138 26.53 -9.32 -4.53
C ALA A 138 27.45 -8.16 -4.10
N ASN A 139 26.89 -6.96 -3.90
CA ASN A 139 27.62 -5.83 -3.32
C ASN A 139 26.71 -4.99 -2.42
N TYR A 140 26.46 -5.50 -1.21
CA TYR A 140 25.56 -4.85 -0.26
C TYR A 140 26.02 -3.44 0.17
N SER A 141 27.33 -3.21 0.26
CA SER A 141 27.89 -1.89 0.58
C SER A 141 27.49 -0.87 -0.49
N TYR A 142 27.69 -1.22 -1.77
CA TYR A 142 27.23 -0.39 -2.88
C TYR A 142 25.71 -0.17 -2.85
N SER A 143 24.93 -1.23 -2.62
CA SER A 143 23.47 -1.13 -2.56
C SER A 143 22.98 -0.14 -1.50
N ILE A 144 23.56 -0.17 -0.29
CA ILE A 144 23.25 0.79 0.78
C ILE A 144 23.61 2.22 0.36
N GLN A 145 24.81 2.40 -0.21
CA GLN A 145 25.25 3.70 -0.68
C GLN A 145 24.30 4.24 -1.76
N ALA A 146 23.99 3.45 -2.78
CA ALA A 146 23.14 3.82 -3.90
C ALA A 146 21.72 4.18 -3.44
N GLY A 147 21.12 3.36 -2.57
CA GLY A 147 19.76 3.60 -2.08
C GLY A 147 19.63 4.85 -1.21
N ILE A 148 20.54 5.03 -0.25
CA ILE A 148 20.52 6.21 0.63
C ILE A 148 20.82 7.48 -0.17
N SER A 149 21.75 7.40 -1.13
CA SER A 149 22.10 8.52 -2.01
C SER A 149 20.96 8.87 -2.98
N ALA A 150 20.20 7.88 -3.45
CA ALA A 150 19.00 8.09 -4.27
C ALA A 150 17.87 8.81 -3.50
N GLY A 151 17.92 8.77 -2.17
CA GLY A 151 16.98 9.47 -1.29
C GLY A 151 16.03 8.55 -0.54
N ILE A 152 16.34 7.25 -0.41
CA ILE A 152 15.62 6.39 0.55
C ILE A 152 15.95 6.88 1.97
N ASP A 153 14.92 6.99 2.81
CA ASP A 153 15.03 7.51 4.18
C ASP A 153 15.05 6.38 5.22
N THR A 154 14.28 5.30 4.98
CA THR A 154 14.26 4.10 5.82
C THR A 154 14.48 2.86 4.98
N VAL A 155 15.43 2.02 5.39
CA VAL A 155 15.65 0.71 4.79
C VAL A 155 14.95 -0.36 5.63
N VAL A 156 14.07 -1.13 5.01
CA VAL A 156 13.28 -2.18 5.64
C VAL A 156 14.03 -3.51 5.54
N MET A 157 14.11 -4.24 6.66
CA MET A 157 14.80 -5.53 6.81
C MET A 157 16.31 -5.47 6.44
N VAL A 158 17.05 -4.63 7.16
CA VAL A 158 18.52 -4.62 7.09
C VAL A 158 19.10 -5.64 8.07
N PRO A 159 19.92 -6.61 7.63
CA PRO A 159 20.53 -7.59 8.52
C PRO A 159 21.60 -7.00 9.46
N SER A 160 22.21 -5.84 9.15
CA SER A 160 23.10 -5.16 10.12
C SER A 160 23.34 -3.65 9.86
N ASN A 161 23.42 -2.86 10.94
CA ASN A 161 23.68 -1.41 10.93
C ASN A 161 25.17 -1.02 10.73
N PHE A 162 26.08 -2.00 10.70
CA PHE A 162 27.52 -1.74 10.67
C PHE A 162 27.98 -1.10 9.37
N THR A 163 27.43 -1.53 8.22
CA THR A 163 27.80 -1.02 6.89
C THR A 163 27.49 0.46 6.73
N LEU A 164 26.30 0.91 7.14
CA LEU A 164 25.92 2.33 7.08
C LEU A 164 26.83 3.18 7.99
N THR A 165 27.06 2.71 9.22
CA THR A 165 27.92 3.41 10.18
C THR A 165 29.34 3.57 9.63
N PHE A 166 29.87 2.53 8.98
CA PHE A 166 31.17 2.58 8.31
C PHE A 166 31.17 3.60 7.17
N GLN A 167 30.16 3.61 6.30
CA GLN A 167 30.10 4.54 5.17
C GLN A 167 30.01 6.01 5.61
N VAL A 168 29.28 6.29 6.69
CA VAL A 168 29.19 7.63 7.26
C VAL A 168 30.51 8.06 7.91
N LYS A 169 31.15 7.19 8.70
CA LYS A 169 32.45 7.47 9.32
C LYS A 169 33.53 7.76 8.27
N ASN A 170 33.50 7.06 7.14
CA ASN A 170 34.43 7.25 6.03
C ASN A 170 33.99 8.35 5.05
N LYS A 171 32.96 9.15 5.37
CA LYS A 171 32.45 10.26 4.56
C LYS A 171 31.96 9.85 3.15
N ILE A 172 31.67 8.56 2.94
CA ILE A 172 31.08 8.04 1.68
C ILE A 172 29.63 8.53 1.56
N ILE A 173 28.88 8.47 2.66
CA ILE A 173 27.58 9.11 2.78
C ILE A 173 27.74 10.35 3.67
N PRO A 174 27.38 11.55 3.19
CA PRO A 174 27.50 12.76 4.00
C PRO A 174 26.49 12.76 5.15
N MET A 175 26.89 13.26 6.32
CA MET A 175 26.00 13.41 7.49
C MET A 175 24.73 14.20 7.18
N SER A 176 24.81 15.19 6.29
CA SER A 176 23.64 15.96 5.83
C SER A 176 22.56 15.09 5.19
N ARG A 177 22.92 13.99 4.53
CA ARG A 177 21.95 13.03 3.98
C ARG A 177 21.25 12.26 5.09
N ILE A 178 21.98 11.87 6.13
CA ILE A 178 21.43 11.21 7.32
C ILE A 178 20.49 12.17 8.06
N ASP A 179 20.89 13.42 8.24
CA ASP A 179 20.08 14.44 8.91
C ASP A 179 18.76 14.72 8.16
N ASP A 180 18.77 14.78 6.82
CA ASP A 180 17.53 14.91 6.04
C ASP A 180 16.61 13.69 6.22
N ALA A 181 17.15 12.47 6.19
CA ALA A 181 16.37 11.25 6.37
C ALA A 181 15.73 11.21 7.76
N VAL A 182 16.52 11.44 8.80
CA VAL A 182 16.06 11.48 10.20
C VAL A 182 15.02 12.59 10.38
N ARG A 183 15.25 13.79 9.85
CA ARG A 183 14.28 14.90 9.95
C ARG A 183 12.94 14.56 9.33
N ARG A 184 12.90 13.83 8.20
CA ARG A 184 11.65 13.40 7.56
C ARG A 184 10.91 12.35 8.37
N ILE A 185 11.63 11.38 8.94
CA ILE A 185 11.07 10.36 9.82
C ILE A 185 10.47 11.02 11.08
N LEU A 186 11.24 11.90 11.74
CA LEU A 186 10.79 12.63 12.92
C LEU A 186 9.57 13.49 12.60
N ARG A 187 9.55 14.19 11.45
CA ARG A 187 8.37 14.97 11.02
C ARG A 187 7.11 14.13 11.02
N VAL A 188 7.13 12.94 10.41
CA VAL A 188 5.93 12.08 10.38
C VAL A 188 5.56 11.59 11.78
N LYS A 189 6.53 11.24 12.62
CA LYS A 189 6.26 10.86 14.02
C LYS A 189 5.59 12.00 14.81
N PHE A 190 6.03 13.24 14.62
CA PHE A 190 5.37 14.42 15.19
C PHE A 190 3.97 14.65 14.61
N THR A 191 3.80 14.51 13.29
CA THR A 191 2.45 14.59 12.66
C THR A 191 1.50 13.53 13.22
N MET A 192 2.01 12.37 13.60
CA MET A 192 1.23 11.31 14.23
C MET A 192 1.03 11.51 15.74
N GLY A 193 1.65 12.50 16.39
CA GLY A 193 1.54 12.70 17.84
C GLY A 193 2.24 11.63 18.68
N LEU A 194 3.16 10.84 18.10
CA LEU A 194 3.80 9.71 18.79
C LEU A 194 4.80 10.14 19.89
N PHE A 195 5.14 11.43 19.97
CA PHE A 195 5.99 11.94 21.05
C PHE A 195 5.17 12.25 22.30
N GLU A 196 3.91 12.64 22.11
CA GLU A 196 2.97 12.97 23.18
C GLU A 196 2.24 11.71 23.66
N ASP A 197 1.80 10.86 22.73
CA ASP A 197 1.15 9.58 23.03
C ASP A 197 1.81 8.44 22.23
N PRO A 198 2.81 7.77 22.82
CA PRO A 198 3.57 6.72 22.13
C PRO A 198 2.84 5.37 22.11
N LEU A 199 1.75 5.20 22.86
CA LEU A 199 1.06 3.93 23.01
C LEU A 199 -0.16 3.85 22.08
N ALA A 200 -0.50 2.63 21.66
CA ALA A 200 -1.68 2.42 20.83
C ALA A 200 -2.96 2.52 21.67
N ASP A 201 -3.96 3.22 21.17
CA ASP A 201 -5.31 3.21 21.75
C ASP A 201 -5.98 1.85 21.53
N THR A 202 -6.26 1.14 22.62
CA THR A 202 -6.93 -0.16 22.61
C THR A 202 -8.45 -0.06 22.72
N SER A 203 -9.03 1.15 22.79
CA SER A 203 -10.48 1.36 22.93
C SER A 203 -11.28 0.73 21.78
N GLN A 204 -10.69 0.65 20.59
CA GLN A 204 -11.32 0.14 19.37
C GLN A 204 -11.14 -1.37 19.15
N VAL A 205 -10.53 -2.12 20.07
CA VAL A 205 -10.31 -3.56 19.90
C VAL A 205 -11.62 -4.32 19.63
N ASN A 206 -12.73 -3.88 20.25
CA ASN A 206 -14.05 -4.49 20.04
C ASN A 206 -14.60 -4.30 18.62
N GLN A 207 -14.04 -3.39 17.83
CA GLN A 207 -14.42 -3.18 16.42
C GLN A 207 -13.78 -4.22 15.48
N LEU A 208 -12.76 -4.95 15.94
CA LEU A 208 -12.07 -5.95 15.14
C LEU A 208 -13.00 -7.15 14.87
N GLY A 209 -13.40 -7.31 13.62
CA GLY A 209 -14.29 -8.39 13.20
C GLY A 209 -15.72 -8.26 13.73
N SER A 210 -16.17 -7.05 14.05
CA SER A 210 -17.55 -6.73 14.44
C SER A 210 -18.56 -7.17 13.37
N GLN A 211 -19.81 -7.37 13.78
CA GLN A 211 -20.86 -7.83 12.87
C GLN A 211 -21.15 -6.79 11.79
N GLU A 212 -21.13 -5.51 12.16
CA GLU A 212 -21.36 -4.37 11.29
C GLU A 212 -20.30 -4.31 10.17
N HIS A 213 -19.01 -4.48 10.51
CA HIS A 213 -17.94 -4.53 9.51
C HIS A 213 -18.06 -5.74 8.57
N ARG A 214 -18.50 -6.89 9.09
CA ARG A 214 -18.72 -8.10 8.27
C ARG A 214 -19.92 -7.95 7.32
N GLU A 215 -20.96 -7.25 7.74
CA GLU A 215 -22.13 -6.97 6.90
C GLU A 215 -21.79 -5.99 5.78
N LEU A 216 -21.06 -4.92 6.09
CA LEU A 216 -20.55 -3.98 5.08
C LEU A 216 -19.60 -4.68 4.09
N ALA A 217 -18.69 -5.54 4.57
CA ALA A 217 -17.82 -6.32 3.70
C ALA A 217 -18.62 -7.26 2.77
N ARG A 218 -19.69 -7.90 3.29
CA ARG A 218 -20.59 -8.73 2.49
C ARG A 218 -21.30 -7.92 1.40
N GLU A 219 -21.75 -6.72 1.72
CA GLU A 219 -22.36 -5.81 0.75
C GLU A 219 -21.36 -5.38 -0.33
N ALA A 220 -20.13 -5.00 0.06
CA ALA A 220 -19.09 -4.61 -0.88
C ALA A 220 -18.75 -5.75 -1.86
N VAL A 221 -18.67 -6.99 -1.37
CA VAL A 221 -18.48 -8.18 -2.21
C VAL A 221 -19.64 -8.38 -3.18
N ARG A 222 -20.90 -8.20 -2.75
CA ARG A 222 -22.06 -8.30 -3.65
C ARG A 222 -22.01 -7.27 -4.77
N ARG A 223 -21.66 -6.02 -4.44
CA ARG A 223 -21.59 -4.91 -5.39
C ARG A 223 -20.38 -4.97 -6.33
N SER A 224 -19.33 -5.71 -5.99
CA SER A 224 -18.11 -5.83 -6.81
C SER A 224 -18.21 -6.90 -7.90
N LEU A 225 -19.23 -7.76 -7.87
CA LEU A 225 -19.41 -8.81 -8.86
C LEU A 225 -19.82 -8.21 -10.22
N VAL A 226 -19.12 -8.62 -11.28
CA VAL A 226 -19.43 -8.25 -12.66
C VAL A 226 -20.10 -9.43 -13.34
N HIS A 227 -21.33 -9.23 -13.80
CA HIS A 227 -22.09 -10.25 -14.53
C HIS A 227 -21.64 -10.30 -15.99
N LEU A 228 -20.89 -11.33 -16.38
CA LEU A 228 -20.33 -11.44 -17.73
C LEU A 228 -21.30 -12.04 -18.75
N LYS A 229 -22.13 -13.01 -18.34
CA LYS A 229 -23.11 -13.69 -19.21
C LYS A 229 -24.26 -14.28 -18.39
N ASN A 230 -25.50 -14.10 -18.85
CA ASN A 230 -26.70 -14.63 -18.21
C ASN A 230 -27.64 -15.39 -19.16
N GLY A 231 -27.09 -16.27 -19.99
CA GLY A 231 -27.85 -16.93 -21.06
C GLY A 231 -28.09 -16.00 -22.25
N GLU A 232 -27.83 -16.51 -23.45
CA GLU A 232 -28.04 -15.79 -24.73
C GLU A 232 -28.78 -16.68 -25.75
N GLY A 233 -29.37 -17.79 -25.31
CA GLY A 233 -30.04 -18.77 -26.17
C GLY A 233 -31.55 -18.89 -25.87
N ALA A 234 -32.20 -19.88 -26.50
CA ALA A 234 -33.63 -20.17 -26.38
C ALA A 234 -34.11 -20.56 -24.95
N ASP A 235 -33.18 -20.67 -24.00
CA ASP A 235 -33.47 -20.94 -22.60
C ASP A 235 -33.46 -19.64 -21.78
N ALA A 236 -34.43 -19.53 -20.88
CA ALA A 236 -34.62 -18.40 -19.97
C ALA A 236 -33.33 -18.04 -19.19
N PRO A 237 -33.20 -16.78 -18.71
CA PRO A 237 -32.06 -16.36 -17.90
C PRO A 237 -31.88 -17.28 -16.69
N LEU A 238 -30.65 -17.74 -16.48
CA LEU A 238 -30.31 -18.69 -15.41
C LEU A 238 -30.28 -18.01 -14.03
N LEU A 239 -29.84 -16.75 -13.98
CA LEU A 239 -29.78 -15.95 -12.76
C LEU A 239 -30.87 -14.89 -12.75
N PRO A 240 -31.49 -14.61 -11.59
CA PRO A 240 -31.19 -15.18 -10.27
C PRO A 240 -31.71 -16.62 -10.08
N LEU A 241 -31.03 -17.39 -9.23
CA LEU A 241 -31.45 -18.75 -8.93
C LEU A 241 -32.76 -18.76 -8.12
N PRO A 242 -33.67 -19.72 -8.35
CA PRO A 242 -34.90 -19.80 -7.57
C PRO A 242 -34.60 -20.06 -6.09
N MET A 243 -35.32 -19.35 -5.21
CA MET A 243 -35.19 -19.51 -3.75
C MET A 243 -35.50 -20.94 -3.29
N LYS A 244 -36.38 -21.65 -4.00
CA LYS A 244 -36.83 -23.02 -3.73
C LYS A 244 -36.27 -24.03 -4.75
N ALA A 245 -34.96 -24.05 -4.94
CA ALA A 245 -34.30 -25.12 -5.69
C ALA A 245 -34.24 -26.41 -4.83
N PRO A 246 -34.64 -27.59 -5.34
CA PRO A 246 -34.65 -28.82 -4.56
C PRO A 246 -33.24 -29.28 -4.17
N LYS A 247 -32.26 -29.16 -5.08
CA LYS A 247 -30.84 -29.44 -4.85
C LYS A 247 -29.98 -28.56 -5.75
N ILE A 248 -28.90 -28.01 -5.21
CA ILE A 248 -27.89 -27.26 -5.96
C ILE A 248 -26.56 -27.99 -5.76
N LEU A 249 -25.93 -28.42 -6.86
CA LEU A 249 -24.57 -28.95 -6.83
C LEU A 249 -23.59 -27.79 -6.97
N VAL A 250 -22.64 -27.68 -6.04
CA VAL A 250 -21.51 -26.76 -6.12
C VAL A 250 -20.25 -27.62 -6.24
N ALA A 251 -19.49 -27.42 -7.32
CA ALA A 251 -18.30 -28.21 -7.61
C ALA A 251 -17.15 -27.30 -8.07
N GLY A 252 -15.92 -27.80 -7.92
CA GLY A 252 -14.69 -27.11 -8.31
C GLY A 252 -13.69 -26.97 -7.16
N SER A 253 -12.44 -26.68 -7.50
CA SER A 253 -11.33 -26.57 -6.52
C SER A 253 -11.49 -25.42 -5.52
N HIS A 254 -12.31 -24.42 -5.86
CA HIS A 254 -12.60 -23.26 -5.01
C HIS A 254 -13.93 -23.42 -4.24
N ALA A 255 -14.64 -24.55 -4.43
CA ALA A 255 -15.96 -24.81 -3.88
C ALA A 255 -16.01 -25.01 -2.34
N ASP A 256 -14.89 -25.28 -1.69
CA ASP A 256 -14.83 -25.38 -0.21
C ASP A 256 -13.46 -24.94 0.32
N ASN A 257 -12.99 -23.78 -0.14
CA ASN A 257 -11.68 -23.25 0.26
C ASN A 257 -11.78 -21.79 0.69
N LEU A 258 -11.73 -21.54 2.01
CA LEU A 258 -11.85 -20.19 2.57
C LEU A 258 -10.73 -19.26 2.10
N ARG A 259 -9.52 -19.78 1.99
CA ARG A 259 -8.36 -18.93 1.71
C ARG A 259 -8.30 -18.50 0.25
N TYR A 260 -8.78 -19.35 -0.66
CA TYR A 260 -8.99 -18.93 -2.04
C TYR A 260 -10.07 -17.85 -2.16
N GLN A 261 -11.07 -17.84 -1.27
CA GLN A 261 -12.08 -16.77 -1.24
C GLN A 261 -11.53 -15.45 -0.69
N CYS A 262 -10.54 -15.49 0.19
CA CYS A 262 -9.88 -14.29 0.73
C CYS A 262 -8.83 -13.69 -0.21
N GLY A 263 -8.29 -14.46 -1.16
CA GLY A 263 -7.26 -14.01 -2.09
C GLY A 263 -5.88 -13.75 -1.46
N GLY A 264 -4.97 -13.21 -2.26
CA GLY A 264 -3.65 -12.75 -1.81
C GLY A 264 -3.74 -11.52 -0.89
N TRP A 265 -2.65 -11.20 -0.20
CA TRP A 265 -2.54 -10.06 0.72
C TRP A 265 -3.49 -10.06 1.94
N THR A 266 -4.19 -11.17 2.23
CA THR A 266 -5.01 -11.31 3.46
C THR A 266 -4.25 -11.95 4.63
N ILE A 267 -3.40 -12.95 4.35
CA ILE A 267 -2.55 -13.62 5.35
C ILE A 267 -1.12 -13.75 4.81
N GLN A 268 -0.98 -14.19 3.56
CA GLN A 268 0.29 -14.23 2.83
C GLN A 268 0.13 -13.53 1.48
N TRP A 269 1.25 -13.04 0.95
CA TRP A 269 1.27 -12.28 -0.31
C TRP A 269 0.69 -13.07 -1.50
N GLN A 270 1.04 -14.34 -1.66
CA GLN A 270 0.51 -15.23 -2.71
C GLN A 270 -0.85 -15.85 -2.38
N GLY A 271 -1.41 -15.58 -1.20
CA GLY A 271 -2.51 -16.36 -0.66
C GLY A 271 -2.06 -17.76 -0.24
N LEU A 272 -3.01 -18.56 0.21
CA LEU A 272 -2.77 -19.90 0.73
C LEU A 272 -3.93 -20.82 0.35
N SER A 273 -3.72 -22.13 0.34
CA SER A 273 -4.78 -23.13 0.16
C SER A 273 -5.16 -23.78 1.48
N GLY A 274 -6.34 -24.40 1.54
CA GLY A 274 -6.81 -25.16 2.71
C GLY A 274 -7.48 -24.30 3.80
N ASN A 275 -7.98 -24.95 4.86
CA ASN A 275 -8.87 -24.32 5.84
C ASN A 275 -8.30 -24.29 7.28
N ASN A 276 -7.05 -24.71 7.49
CA ASN A 276 -6.53 -25.06 8.82
C ASN A 276 -6.00 -23.88 9.67
N LEU A 277 -5.78 -22.69 9.09
CA LEU A 277 -5.26 -21.50 9.81
C LEU A 277 -6.17 -20.26 9.64
N THR A 278 -7.41 -20.45 9.19
CA THR A 278 -8.34 -19.35 8.94
C THR A 278 -9.70 -19.76 9.46
N SER A 279 -10.20 -19.07 10.48
CA SER A 279 -11.51 -19.32 11.07
C SER A 279 -12.54 -18.33 10.51
N GLY A 280 -13.71 -18.83 10.08
CA GLY A 280 -14.77 -18.00 9.52
C GLY A 280 -15.97 -18.83 9.08
N LYS A 281 -17.14 -18.18 8.93
CA LYS A 281 -18.33 -18.82 8.37
C LYS A 281 -18.10 -19.06 6.88
N ARG A 282 -18.20 -20.31 6.45
CA ARG A 282 -18.26 -20.72 5.05
C ARG A 282 -19.56 -20.18 4.47
N GLN A 283 -19.52 -19.04 3.80
CA GLN A 283 -20.66 -18.57 3.02
C GLN A 283 -20.34 -18.83 1.56
N PHE A 284 -20.77 -20.00 1.10
CA PHE A 284 -20.96 -20.17 -0.32
C PHE A 284 -22.07 -19.20 -0.75
N ASN A 285 -21.73 -18.35 -1.72
CA ASN A 285 -22.54 -17.24 -2.20
C ASN A 285 -23.78 -17.69 -3.02
N VAL A 286 -24.41 -18.80 -2.66
CA VAL A 286 -25.74 -19.17 -3.19
C VAL A 286 -26.74 -18.07 -2.84
N SER A 287 -26.60 -17.42 -1.68
CA SER A 287 -27.38 -16.22 -1.35
C SER A 287 -27.09 -15.09 -2.34
N VAL A 288 -25.83 -14.85 -2.71
CA VAL A 288 -25.50 -13.79 -3.69
C VAL A 288 -26.03 -14.12 -5.09
N LEU A 289 -26.03 -15.38 -5.50
CA LEU A 289 -26.67 -15.80 -6.76
C LEU A 289 -28.20 -15.71 -6.73
N ARG A 290 -28.81 -15.64 -5.54
CA ARG A 290 -30.24 -15.40 -5.32
C ARG A 290 -30.56 -13.91 -5.17
N ASP A 291 -29.61 -13.13 -4.68
CA ASP A 291 -29.70 -11.68 -4.40
C ASP A 291 -29.06 -10.83 -5.53
N LEU A 292 -28.75 -11.44 -6.68
CA LEU A 292 -28.35 -10.71 -7.90
C LEU A 292 -29.64 -10.24 -8.60
N LEU A 293 -29.86 -8.92 -8.55
CA LEU A 293 -31.09 -8.14 -8.87
C LEU A 293 -31.97 -7.85 -7.64
#